data_AF-A0A1F8YQX5-F1
#
_entry.id   AF-A0A1F8YQX5-F1
#
_cell.length_a   1.000
_cell.length_b   1.000
_cell.length_c   1.000
_cell.angle_alpha   90.00
_cell.angle_beta   90.00
_cell.angle_gamma   90.00
#
_symmetry.space_group_name_H-M   'P 1'
#
loop_
_entity.id
_entity.type
_entity.pdbx_description
1 polymer ?
#
loop_
_entity_poly.entity_id
_entity_poly.type
_entity_poly.pdbx_seq_one_letter_code
_entity_poly.pdbx_strand_id
1 'polypeptide(L)'
;MNCKELIYLLEDYLDGTMEGQLKEELDAHIAMCEPCLHFLETYGKTRVLCRQVTLDEIPPEFRERLRSFVMMKARERRNGIEKYLREEGQERREQAMSIVRAYRDRRLAPALIELLDSHRERCPTCGAYLKSLNGGETPFPLSEGLEEHIVEFLDALPPGEDPFRA
;
A
#
# COMPACT_ATOMS: atom_id res chain seq x y z
N MET A 1 -23.32 -22.44 -2.27
CA MET A 1 -23.75 -21.10 -2.67
C MET A 1 -24.35 -20.39 -1.47
N ASN A 2 -23.73 -19.31 -1.01
CA ASN A 2 -24.31 -18.40 0.00
C ASN A 2 -25.00 -17.20 -0.69
N CYS A 3 -25.73 -16.38 0.09
CA CYS A 3 -26.45 -15.23 -0.46
C CYS A 3 -25.55 -14.25 -1.22
N LYS A 4 -24.29 -14.07 -0.78
CA LYS A 4 -23.33 -13.16 -1.39
C LYS A 4 -22.88 -13.67 -2.77
N GLU A 5 -22.57 -14.97 -2.85
CA GLU A 5 -22.18 -15.63 -4.10
C GLU A 5 -23.31 -15.58 -5.15
N LEU A 6 -24.56 -15.80 -4.72
CA LEU A 6 -25.72 -15.70 -5.61
C LEU A 6 -25.91 -14.27 -6.14
N ILE A 7 -25.76 -13.25 -5.29
CA ILE A 7 -25.91 -11.86 -5.72
C ILE A 7 -24.87 -11.49 -6.77
N TYR A 8 -23.60 -11.87 -6.59
CA TYR A 8 -22.56 -11.59 -7.59
C TYR A 8 -22.82 -12.29 -8.91
N LEU A 9 -23.24 -13.56 -8.87
CA LEU A 9 -23.60 -14.31 -10.08
C LEU A 9 -24.72 -13.59 -10.86
N LEU A 10 -25.75 -13.12 -10.16
CA LEU A 10 -26.87 -12.42 -10.77
C LEU A 10 -26.53 -11.00 -11.22
N GLU A 11 -25.60 -10.33 -10.54
CA GLU A 11 -25.07 -9.04 -10.97
C GLU A 11 -24.38 -9.18 -12.32
N ASP A 12 -23.46 -10.15 -12.46
CA ASP A 12 -22.77 -10.42 -13.73
C ASP A 12 -23.73 -10.81 -14.86
N TYR A 13 -24.74 -11.63 -14.52
CA TYR A 13 -25.77 -12.06 -15.47
C TYR A 13 -26.60 -10.87 -15.99
N LEU A 14 -27.07 -10.01 -15.09
CA LEU A 14 -27.96 -8.89 -15.44
C LEU A 14 -27.21 -7.71 -16.07
N ASP A 15 -25.95 -7.50 -15.72
CA ASP A 15 -25.10 -6.46 -16.30
C ASP A 15 -24.45 -6.90 -17.62
N GLY A 16 -24.64 -8.17 -18.00
CA GLY A 16 -24.18 -8.73 -19.28
C GLY A 16 -22.67 -8.99 -19.32
N THR A 17 -22.01 -9.03 -18.16
CA THR A 17 -20.57 -9.28 -18.01
C THR A 17 -20.23 -10.75 -17.78
N MET A 18 -21.26 -11.60 -17.61
CA MET A 18 -21.11 -13.04 -17.46
C MET A 18 -20.49 -13.70 -18.69
N GLU A 19 -19.59 -14.67 -18.47
CA GLU A 19 -19.00 -15.50 -19.51
C GLU A 19 -20.07 -16.26 -20.31
N GLY A 20 -19.89 -16.36 -21.63
CA GLY A 20 -20.89 -16.91 -22.55
C GLY A 20 -21.37 -18.32 -22.21
N GLN A 21 -20.45 -19.25 -21.90
CA GLN A 21 -20.82 -20.62 -21.57
C GLN A 21 -21.66 -20.68 -20.27
N LEU A 22 -21.22 -19.98 -19.23
CA LEU A 22 -21.92 -19.93 -17.96
C LEU A 22 -23.30 -19.26 -18.10
N LYS A 23 -23.39 -18.24 -18.95
CA LYS A 23 -24.65 -17.59 -19.27
C LYS A 23 -25.63 -18.54 -19.94
N GLU A 24 -25.19 -19.32 -20.93
CA GLU A 24 -26.05 -20.30 -21.61
C GLU A 24 -26.58 -21.38 -20.63
N GLU A 25 -25.74 -21.86 -19.73
CA GLU A 25 -26.14 -22.82 -18.68
C GLU A 25 -27.19 -22.20 -17.73
N LEU A 26 -26.98 -20.94 -17.34
CA LEU A 26 -27.90 -20.23 -16.46
C LEU A 26 -29.24 -19.90 -17.17
N ASP A 27 -29.19 -19.48 -18.44
CA ASP A 27 -30.37 -19.25 -19.28
C ASP A 27 -31.22 -20.53 -19.38
N ALA A 28 -30.57 -21.67 -19.62
CA ALA A 28 -31.25 -22.97 -19.67
C ALA A 28 -31.90 -23.34 -18.33
N HIS A 29 -31.23 -23.06 -17.21
CA HIS A 29 -31.80 -23.28 -15.88
C HIS A 29 -33.04 -22.41 -15.64
N ILE A 30 -32.94 -21.11 -15.91
CA ILE A 30 -34.04 -20.15 -15.72
C ILE A 30 -35.26 -20.54 -16.56
N ALA A 31 -35.04 -20.95 -17.82
CA ALA A 31 -36.11 -21.38 -18.72
C ALA A 31 -36.86 -22.63 -18.23
N MET A 32 -36.22 -23.47 -17.41
CA MET A 32 -36.80 -24.70 -16.87
C MET A 32 -37.23 -24.59 -15.39
N CYS A 33 -37.02 -23.45 -14.74
CA CYS A 33 -37.25 -23.26 -13.31
C CYS A 33 -38.12 -22.02 -13.04
N GLU A 34 -39.44 -22.24 -12.91
CA GLU A 34 -40.43 -21.19 -12.62
C GLU A 34 -40.10 -20.34 -11.37
N PRO A 35 -39.59 -20.90 -10.26
CA PRO A 35 -39.13 -20.10 -9.12
C PRO A 35 -37.99 -19.13 -9.46
N CYS A 36 -37.03 -19.55 -10.28
CA CYS A 36 -35.89 -18.71 -10.68
C CYS A 36 -36.33 -17.61 -11.65
N LEU A 37 -37.27 -17.90 -12.55
CA LEU A 37 -37.89 -16.91 -13.42
C LEU A 37 -38.59 -15.82 -12.60
N HIS A 38 -39.47 -16.20 -11.67
CA HIS A 38 -40.16 -15.24 -10.80
C HIS A 38 -39.22 -14.44 -9.90
N PHE A 39 -38.16 -15.08 -9.42
CA PHE A 39 -37.13 -14.40 -8.65
C PHE A 39 -36.46 -13.30 -9.49
N LEU A 40 -36.04 -13.60 -10.72
CA LEU A 40 -35.41 -12.64 -11.63
C LEU A 40 -36.32 -11.47 -11.99
N GLU A 41 -37.60 -11.73 -12.26
CA GLU A 41 -38.59 -10.68 -12.52
C GLU A 41 -38.73 -9.73 -11.32
N THR A 42 -38.82 -10.30 -10.12
CA THR A 42 -38.95 -9.52 -8.88
C THR A 42 -37.68 -8.73 -8.61
N TYR A 43 -36.52 -9.37 -8.71
CA TYR A 43 -35.22 -8.75 -8.49
C TYR A 43 -34.96 -7.61 -9.49
N GLY A 44 -35.31 -7.78 -10.76
CA GLY A 44 -35.23 -6.73 -11.78
C GLY A 44 -36.07 -5.51 -11.41
N LYS A 45 -37.32 -5.70 -10.96
CA LYS A 45 -38.17 -4.61 -10.46
C LYS A 45 -37.58 -3.94 -9.22
N THR A 46 -37.05 -4.73 -8.27
CA THR A 46 -36.39 -4.20 -7.08
C THR A 46 -35.19 -3.33 -7.45
N ARG A 47 -34.34 -3.74 -8.41
CA ARG A 47 -33.21 -2.92 -8.88
C ARG A 47 -33.68 -1.58 -9.43
N VAL A 48 -34.75 -1.57 -10.25
CA VAL A 48 -35.31 -0.34 -10.82
C VAL A 48 -35.84 0.58 -9.74
N LEU A 49 -36.65 0.05 -8.81
CA LEU A 49 -37.21 0.82 -7.69
C LEU A 49 -36.11 1.39 -6.80
N CYS A 50 -35.09 0.60 -6.45
CA CYS A 50 -33.96 1.07 -5.65
C CYS A 50 -33.17 2.19 -6.37
N ARG A 51 -33.05 2.15 -7.70
CA ARG A 51 -32.39 3.20 -8.48
C ARG A 51 -33.21 4.49 -8.61
N GLN A 52 -34.53 4.42 -8.39
CA GLN A 52 -35.41 5.58 -8.42
C GLN A 52 -35.41 6.38 -7.12
N VAL A 53 -34.88 5.82 -6.03
CA VAL A 53 -34.76 6.53 -4.74
C VAL A 53 -33.89 7.77 -4.93
N THR A 54 -34.51 8.92 -4.74
CA THR A 54 -33.87 10.22 -4.79
C THR A 54 -33.17 10.53 -3.46
N LEU A 55 -32.19 11.43 -3.48
CA LEU A 55 -31.54 11.89 -2.25
C LEU A 55 -32.58 12.42 -1.26
N ASP A 56 -33.61 13.12 -1.73
CA ASP A 56 -34.64 13.76 -0.90
C ASP A 56 -35.51 12.78 -0.12
N GLU A 57 -35.70 11.56 -0.63
CA GLU A 57 -36.43 10.48 0.05
C GLU A 57 -35.63 9.82 1.17
N ILE A 58 -34.32 10.02 1.23
CA ILE A 58 -33.46 9.47 2.29
C ILE A 58 -33.61 10.34 3.55
N PRO A 59 -33.97 9.76 4.72
CA PRO A 59 -34.10 10.53 5.96
C PRO A 59 -32.80 11.29 6.30
N PRO A 60 -32.88 12.54 6.78
CA PRO A 60 -31.70 13.37 7.05
C PRO A 60 -30.74 12.72 8.06
N GLU A 61 -31.28 12.09 9.10
CA GLU A 61 -30.50 11.35 10.09
C GLU A 61 -29.67 10.22 9.45
N PHE A 62 -30.23 9.51 8.47
CA PHE A 62 -29.52 8.46 7.76
C PHE A 62 -28.39 9.04 6.90
N ARG A 63 -28.62 10.17 6.22
CA ARG A 63 -27.59 10.86 5.44
C ARG A 63 -26.41 11.28 6.32
N GLU A 64 -26.69 11.83 7.49
CA GLU A 64 -25.66 12.27 8.45
C GLU A 64 -24.86 11.09 9.00
N ARG A 65 -25.53 10.00 9.37
CA ARG A 65 -24.88 8.76 9.83
C ARG A 65 -23.99 8.16 8.74
N LEU A 66 -24.48 8.07 7.51
CA LEU A 66 -23.71 7.56 6.37
C LEU A 66 -22.50 8.43 6.07
N ARG A 67 -22.68 9.77 6.04
CA ARG A 67 -21.59 10.72 5.85
C ARG A 67 -20.52 10.57 6.93
N SER A 68 -20.94 10.47 8.19
CA SER A 68 -20.03 10.31 9.33
C SER A 68 -19.25 8.99 9.23
N PHE A 69 -19.93 7.90 8.88
CA PHE A 69 -19.29 6.61 8.66
C PHE A 69 -18.25 6.64 7.53
N VAL A 70 -18.61 7.20 6.37
CA VAL A 70 -17.68 7.31 5.22
C VAL A 70 -16.47 8.16 5.58
N MET A 71 -16.68 9.30 6.25
CA MET A 71 -15.59 10.18 6.70
C MET A 71 -14.68 9.49 7.72
N MET A 72 -15.25 8.74 8.67
CA MET A 72 -14.50 7.94 9.63
C MET A 72 -13.63 6.90 8.90
N LYS A 73 -14.21 6.13 7.97
CA LYS A 73 -13.46 5.13 7.19
C LYS A 73 -12.37 5.72 6.31
N ALA A 74 -12.62 6.89 5.72
CA ALA A 74 -11.60 7.61 4.95
C ALA A 74 -10.43 8.07 5.84
N ARG A 75 -10.72 8.54 7.06
CA ARG A 75 -9.69 8.90 8.05
C ARG A 75 -8.91 7.68 8.54
N GLU A 76 -9.58 6.57 8.88
CA GLU A 76 -8.91 5.33 9.27
C GLU A 76 -7.92 4.85 8.20
N ARG A 77 -8.34 4.85 6.92
CA ARG A 77 -7.43 4.50 5.81
C ARG A 77 -6.25 5.45 5.71
N ARG A 78 -6.48 6.76 5.81
CA ARG A 78 -5.42 7.77 5.74
C ARG A 78 -4.40 7.59 6.86
N ASN A 79 -4.87 7.41 8.09
CA ASN A 79 -4.01 7.18 9.25
C ASN A 79 -3.19 5.89 9.10
N GLY A 80 -3.78 4.85 8.50
CA GLY A 80 -3.05 3.64 8.13
C GLY A 80 -1.89 3.96 7.20
N ILE A 81 -2.15 4.65 6.08
CA ILE A 81 -1.12 5.04 5.10
C ILE A 81 -0.03 5.91 5.75
N GLU A 82 -0.42 6.94 6.51
CA GLU A 82 0.54 7.81 7.22
C GLU A 82 1.40 7.05 8.22
N LYS A 83 0.82 6.06 8.92
CA LYS A 83 1.53 5.18 9.82
C LYS A 83 2.57 4.35 9.06
N TYR A 84 2.18 3.67 7.98
CA TYR A 84 3.10 2.88 7.15
C TYR A 84 4.26 3.73 6.63
N LEU A 85 3.97 4.92 6.08
CA LEU A 85 5.01 5.83 5.58
C LEU A 85 5.98 6.29 6.68
N ARG A 86 5.47 6.51 7.90
CA ARG A 86 6.32 6.88 9.06
C ARG A 86 7.18 5.71 9.51
N GLU A 87 6.61 4.50 9.59
CA GLU A 87 7.34 3.29 9.96
C GLU A 87 8.43 2.98 8.93
N GLU A 88 8.12 3.03 7.63
CA GLU A 88 9.09 2.85 6.54
C GLU A 88 10.20 3.91 6.57
N GLY A 89 9.85 5.20 6.79
CA GLY A 89 10.84 6.27 6.94
C GLY A 89 11.72 6.09 8.18
N GLN A 90 11.17 5.57 9.29
CA GLN A 90 11.95 5.30 10.50
C GLN A 90 12.93 4.13 10.28
N GLU A 91 12.48 3.04 9.66
CA GLU A 91 13.33 1.89 9.33
C GLU A 91 14.51 2.30 8.44
N ARG A 92 14.25 3.09 7.39
CA ARG A 92 15.30 3.65 6.51
C ARG A 92 16.33 4.49 7.28
N ARG A 93 15.85 5.37 8.16
CA ARG A 93 16.72 6.22 8.99
C ARG A 93 17.58 5.41 9.96
N GLU A 94 16.98 4.40 10.60
CA GLU A 94 17.69 3.48 11.50
C GLU A 94 18.77 2.69 10.76
N GLN A 95 18.45 2.20 9.56
CA GLN A 95 19.40 1.50 8.70
C GLN A 95 20.57 2.41 8.29
N ALA A 96 20.29 3.62 7.82
CA ALA A 96 21.32 4.60 7.46
C ALA A 96 22.24 4.93 8.66
N MET A 97 21.67 5.13 9.85
CA MET A 97 22.46 5.35 11.07
C MET A 97 23.31 4.15 11.46
N SER A 98 22.80 2.93 11.27
CA SER A 98 23.57 1.71 11.51
C SER A 98 24.82 1.64 10.62
N ILE A 99 24.68 1.97 9.34
CA ILE A 99 25.79 2.03 8.37
C ILE A 99 26.80 3.10 8.77
N VAL A 100 26.36 4.32 9.09
CA VAL A 100 27.25 5.41 9.54
C VAL A 100 28.06 5.01 10.77
N ARG A 101 27.41 4.36 11.75
CA ARG A 101 28.08 3.87 12.96
C ARG A 101 29.08 2.75 12.63
N ALA A 102 28.70 1.80 11.79
CA ALA A 102 29.58 0.71 11.38
C ALA A 102 30.79 1.21 10.58
N TYR A 103 30.61 2.21 9.71
CA TYR A 103 31.69 2.86 8.99
C TYR A 103 32.68 3.54 9.95
N ARG A 104 32.17 4.35 10.90
CA ARG A 104 32.99 5.01 11.94
C ARG A 104 33.80 3.99 12.75
N ASP A 105 33.14 2.91 13.16
CA ASP A 105 33.75 1.88 14.01
C ASP A 105 34.61 0.88 13.20
N ARG A 106 34.76 1.07 11.87
CA ARG A 106 35.45 0.16 10.95
C ARG A 106 34.93 -1.29 11.00
N ARG A 107 33.61 -1.46 11.17
CA ARG A 107 32.89 -2.75 11.27
C ARG A 107 32.16 -3.17 9.99
N LEU A 108 32.26 -2.40 8.91
CA LEU A 108 31.74 -2.79 7.59
C LEU A 108 32.71 -3.75 6.89
N ALA A 109 32.24 -4.46 5.85
CA ALA A 109 33.12 -5.25 4.99
C ALA A 109 34.25 -4.38 4.40
N PRO A 110 35.50 -4.88 4.27
CA PRO A 110 36.63 -4.08 3.81
C PRO A 110 36.40 -3.41 2.44
N ALA A 111 35.75 -4.11 1.51
CA ALA A 111 35.40 -3.56 0.20
C ALA A 111 34.47 -2.33 0.30
N LEU A 112 33.51 -2.35 1.22
CA LEU A 112 32.58 -1.24 1.45
C LEU A 112 33.27 -0.07 2.15
N ILE A 113 34.21 -0.35 3.06
CA ILE A 113 35.02 0.69 3.71
C ILE A 113 35.83 1.46 2.66
N GLU A 114 36.52 0.78 1.76
CA GLU A 114 37.30 1.41 0.69
C GLU A 114 36.42 2.21 -0.27
N LEU A 115 35.25 1.67 -0.63
CA LEU A 115 34.28 2.36 -1.48
C LEU A 115 33.77 3.64 -0.82
N LEU A 116 33.39 3.58 0.46
CA LEU A 116 32.91 4.73 1.22
C LEU A 116 34.02 5.75 1.49
N ASP A 117 35.27 5.32 1.74
CA ASP A 117 36.43 6.20 1.85
C ASP A 117 36.69 6.95 0.54
N SER A 118 36.58 6.28 -0.61
CA SER A 118 36.68 6.94 -1.92
C SER A 118 35.52 7.91 -2.18
N HIS A 119 34.29 7.51 -1.84
CA HIS A 119 33.09 8.34 -2.00
C HIS A 119 33.15 9.61 -1.14
N ARG A 120 33.61 9.51 0.12
CA ARG A 120 33.68 10.66 1.03
C ARG A 120 34.60 11.77 0.50
N GLU A 121 35.61 11.43 -0.31
CA GLU A 121 36.53 12.42 -0.86
C GLU A 121 35.93 13.21 -2.03
N ARG A 122 34.90 12.67 -2.67
CA ARG A 122 34.33 13.20 -3.92
C ARG A 122 32.89 13.67 -3.80
N CYS A 123 32.17 13.29 -2.73
CA CYS A 123 30.76 13.59 -2.55
C CYS A 123 30.55 14.87 -1.71
N PRO A 124 29.86 15.90 -2.24
CA PRO A 124 29.57 17.13 -1.50
C PRO A 124 28.55 16.91 -0.37
N THR A 125 27.65 15.94 -0.52
CA THR A 125 26.59 15.62 0.46
C THR A 125 27.12 14.83 1.65
N CYS A 126 27.94 13.80 1.39
CA CYS A 126 28.42 12.89 2.42
C CYS A 126 29.79 13.29 2.99
N GLY A 127 30.64 13.95 2.19
CA GLY A 127 32.06 14.12 2.49
C GLY A 127 32.34 14.89 3.79
N ALA A 128 31.67 16.02 4.00
CA ALA A 128 31.85 16.82 5.22
C ALA A 128 31.44 16.04 6.48
N TYR A 129 30.28 15.38 6.44
CA TYR A 129 29.77 14.58 7.56
C TYR A 129 30.69 13.37 7.84
N LEU A 130 30.99 12.55 6.83
CA LEU A 130 31.82 11.35 7.01
C LEU A 130 33.24 11.70 7.47
N LYS A 131 33.85 12.79 6.99
CA LYS A 131 35.16 13.27 7.45
C LYS A 131 35.13 13.72 8.92
N SER A 132 33.99 14.25 9.38
CA SER A 132 33.82 14.70 10.78
C SER A 132 33.72 13.55 11.79
N LEU A 133 33.44 12.32 11.34
CA LEU A 133 33.30 11.14 12.21
C LEU A 133 34.61 10.69 12.88
N ASN A 134 35.76 11.22 12.46
CA ASN A 134 37.08 10.89 13.00
C ASN A 134 37.35 11.44 14.42
N GLY A 135 36.40 12.17 15.03
CA GLY A 135 36.61 12.95 16.26
C GLY A 135 35.69 12.68 17.47
N GLY A 136 34.79 11.70 17.46
CA GLY A 136 33.91 11.41 18.62
C GLY A 136 32.50 10.91 18.28
N GLU A 137 31.51 11.27 19.10
CA GLU A 137 30.10 10.86 18.93
C GLU A 137 29.55 11.24 17.54
N THR A 138 28.72 10.36 16.97
CA THR A 138 28.06 10.62 15.67
C THR A 138 27.13 11.83 15.79
N PRO A 139 27.34 12.91 15.01
CA PRO A 139 26.47 14.08 15.05
C PRO A 139 25.02 13.70 14.69
N PHE A 140 24.05 14.15 15.50
CA PHE A 140 22.63 14.01 15.22
C PHE A 140 21.98 15.39 15.10
N PRO A 141 21.10 15.62 14.11
CA PRO A 141 20.67 14.70 13.06
C PRO A 141 21.74 14.45 11.97
N LEU A 142 21.53 13.45 11.12
CA LEU A 142 22.29 13.30 9.87
C LEU A 142 22.18 14.61 9.06
N SER A 143 23.22 14.95 8.29
CA SER A 143 23.14 16.09 7.37
C SER A 143 22.01 15.87 6.34
N GLU A 144 21.41 16.97 5.89
CA GLU A 144 20.39 16.96 4.85
C GLU A 144 20.88 16.19 3.61
N GLY A 145 20.05 15.29 3.08
CA GLY A 145 20.37 14.43 1.93
C GLY A 145 21.33 13.25 2.19
N LEU A 146 21.95 13.15 3.38
CA LEU A 146 22.83 12.01 3.69
C LEU A 146 22.06 10.70 3.83
N GLU A 147 20.89 10.74 4.45
CA GLU A 147 20.02 9.57 4.64
C GLU A 147 19.61 8.98 3.28
N GLU A 148 19.15 9.83 2.36
CA GLU A 148 18.76 9.45 1.00
C GLU A 148 19.92 8.81 0.23
N HIS A 149 21.11 9.42 0.25
CA HIS A 149 22.30 8.87 -0.38
C HIS A 149 22.71 7.49 0.17
N ILE A 150 22.57 7.26 1.49
CA ILE A 150 22.92 5.97 2.09
C ILE A 150 21.89 4.91 1.67
N VAL A 151 20.60 5.25 1.62
CA VAL A 151 19.55 4.34 1.17
C VAL A 151 19.76 3.98 -0.31
N GLU A 152 19.98 4.96 -1.18
CA GLU A 152 20.28 4.72 -2.59
C GLU A 152 21.51 3.82 -2.79
N PHE A 153 22.54 4.01 -1.97
CA PHE A 153 23.71 3.14 -1.97
C PHE A 153 23.36 1.69 -1.60
N LEU A 154 22.55 1.49 -0.56
CA LEU A 154 22.13 0.15 -0.12
C LEU A 154 21.25 -0.54 -1.15
N ASP A 155 20.33 0.19 -1.79
CA ASP A 155 19.47 -0.33 -2.86
C ASP A 155 20.27 -0.72 -4.12
N ALA A 156 21.46 -0.12 -4.31
CA ALA A 156 22.36 -0.43 -5.41
C ALA A 156 23.30 -1.62 -5.15
N LEU A 157 23.29 -2.20 -3.93
CA LEU A 157 24.13 -3.36 -3.62
C LEU A 157 23.64 -4.62 -4.38
N PRO A 158 24.56 -5.49 -4.84
CA PRO A 158 24.21 -6.78 -5.41
C PRO A 158 23.37 -7.62 -4.43
N PRO A 159 22.37 -8.38 -4.92
CA PRO A 159 21.58 -9.25 -4.07
C PRO A 159 22.45 -10.29 -3.36
N GLY A 160 22.39 -10.31 -2.02
CA GLY A 160 23.16 -11.23 -1.18
C GLY A 160 24.43 -10.66 -0.55
N GLU A 161 24.80 -9.41 -0.85
CA GLU A 161 25.83 -8.70 -0.09
C GLU A 161 25.27 -8.20 1.25
N ASP A 162 25.83 -8.68 2.35
CA ASP A 162 25.55 -8.19 3.71
C ASP A 162 26.58 -7.10 4.06
N PRO A 163 26.17 -5.84 4.28
CA PRO A 163 27.09 -4.75 4.59
C PRO A 163 27.94 -4.97 5.84
N PHE A 164 27.47 -5.83 6.75
CA PHE A 164 28.07 -6.09 8.05
C PHE A 164 28.87 -7.39 8.11
N ARG A 165 28.89 -8.18 7.03
CA ARG A 165 29.56 -9.49 7.00
C ARG A 165 30.67 -9.51 5.96
N ALA A 166 31.85 -9.96 6.39
CA ALA A 166 33.00 -10.21 5.52
C ALA A 166 32.82 -11.50 4.71
#